data_AF-A0A6A4ZWD8-F1
#
_entry.id   AF-A0A6A4ZWD8-F1
#
_cell.length_a   1.000
_cell.length_b   1.000
_cell.length_c   1.000
_cell.angle_alpha   90.00
_cell.angle_beta   90.00
_cell.angle_gamma   90.00
#
_symmetry.space_group_name_H-M   'P 1'
#
loop_
_entity.id
_entity.type
_entity.pdbx_description
1 polymer ?
#
loop_
_entity_poly.entity_id
_entity_poly.type
_entity_poly.pdbx_seq_one_letter_code
_entity_poly.pdbx_strand_id
1 'polypeptide(L)'
;WGGCLSFSKCHAERRAQNDKHMNWVFWGEEYLRSMQLWTRGYDLYSPSRHGHVVFHNWSDDKGMKKRFSDNVTQMVTQEQHDKEVELAFNRLRLVLGLPFYGDVDALEIATYHGGHVRSVEQFLAFSGISNVDPTLDRARCEQLHWVPFAIPEIVEALLPGWTMRPPSNDDFSGASRLGLDESLLLQTHNASFAHESHLAIVVVAMVSLGLVWLVYNSVLRKGATDPNHYVQLVETR
;
A
#
# COMPACT_ATOMS: atom_id res chain seq x y z
N TRP A 1 13.87 2.17 11.63
CA TRP A 1 13.42 1.52 12.88
C TRP A 1 12.90 2.64 13.76
N GLY A 2 11.60 2.64 14.10
CA GLY A 2 11.02 3.68 14.97
C GLY A 2 11.41 3.44 16.42
N GLY A 3 11.79 4.50 17.14
CA GLY A 3 12.28 4.41 18.51
C GLY A 3 11.27 3.83 19.50
N CYS A 4 9.97 3.85 19.16
CA CYS A 4 8.88 3.47 20.07
C CYS A 4 8.04 2.25 19.64
N LEU A 5 8.38 1.54 18.55
CA LEU A 5 7.51 0.50 17.96
C LEU A 5 8.03 -0.95 18.06
N SER A 6 9.11 -1.21 18.78
CA SER A 6 9.80 -2.50 18.68
C SER A 6 9.34 -3.61 19.64
N PHE A 7 8.03 -3.70 19.92
CA PHE A 7 7.43 -4.82 20.65
C PHE A 7 6.37 -5.51 19.78
N SER A 8 6.81 -6.13 18.68
CA SER A 8 5.95 -6.90 17.78
C SER A 8 6.40 -8.36 17.70
N LYS A 9 5.47 -9.26 17.37
CA LYS A 9 5.83 -10.64 17.01
C LYS A 9 6.57 -10.62 15.67
N CYS A 10 7.53 -11.53 15.48
CA CYS A 10 8.38 -11.60 14.28
C CYS A 10 7.62 -11.62 12.94
N HIS A 11 6.38 -12.11 12.92
CA HIS A 11 5.56 -12.13 11.72
C HIS A 11 5.18 -10.74 11.23
N ALA A 12 5.12 -9.73 12.10
CA ALA A 12 4.87 -8.34 11.72
C ALA A 12 6.00 -7.80 10.84
N GLU A 13 7.25 -8.04 11.23
CA GLU A 13 8.44 -7.63 10.45
C GLU A 13 8.55 -8.35 9.10
N ARG A 14 8.02 -9.57 8.98
CA ARG A 14 7.99 -10.31 7.72
C ARG A 14 6.89 -9.83 6.78
N ARG A 15 5.73 -9.43 7.31
CA ARG A 15 4.55 -9.04 6.53
C ARG A 15 4.53 -7.58 6.17
N ALA A 16 4.94 -6.72 7.10
CA ALA A 16 5.20 -5.31 6.90
C ALA A 16 6.71 -5.16 6.97
N GLN A 17 7.40 -5.15 5.84
CA GLN A 17 8.84 -4.87 5.82
C GLN A 17 9.07 -3.36 5.78
N ASN A 18 10.16 -2.89 6.39
CA ASN A 18 10.59 -1.51 6.19
C ASN A 18 10.94 -1.29 4.72
N ASP A 19 10.45 -0.19 4.17
CA ASP A 19 10.75 0.19 2.79
C ASP A 19 12.19 0.67 2.67
N LYS A 20 13.00 -0.06 1.89
CA LYS A 20 14.43 0.25 1.68
C LYS A 20 14.63 1.49 0.79
N HIS A 21 13.59 1.97 0.12
CA HIS A 21 13.64 3.13 -0.79
C HIS A 21 13.34 4.46 -0.08
N MET A 22 13.14 4.43 1.25
CA MET A 22 12.82 5.62 2.07
C MET A 22 14.10 6.20 2.72
N ASN A 23 15.12 6.47 1.91
CA ASN A 23 16.37 7.03 2.41
C ASN A 23 16.13 8.41 3.03
N TRP A 24 16.85 8.70 4.11
CA TRP A 24 16.86 10.03 4.75
C TRP A 24 15.55 10.54 5.36
N VAL A 25 14.49 9.71 5.36
CA VAL A 25 13.23 10.05 6.02
C VAL A 25 13.40 9.94 7.54
N PHE A 26 13.36 11.11 8.20
CA PHE A 26 13.36 11.26 9.65
C PHE A 26 12.17 12.16 10.03
N TRP A 27 11.46 11.84 11.12
CA TRP A 27 10.16 12.43 11.51
C TRP A 27 8.96 11.99 10.65
N GLY A 28 9.07 10.86 9.95
CA GLY A 28 7.98 10.31 9.13
C GLY A 28 8.01 8.79 9.01
N GLU A 29 9.14 8.17 9.31
CA GLU A 29 9.36 6.73 9.26
C GLU A 29 8.47 5.97 10.27
N GLU A 30 8.20 6.54 11.45
CA GLU A 30 7.32 5.93 12.45
C GLU A 30 5.85 5.96 12.00
N TYR A 31 5.45 7.05 11.34
CA TYR A 31 4.12 7.18 10.78
C TYR A 31 3.91 6.23 9.59
N LEU A 32 4.89 6.18 8.69
CA LEU A 32 4.92 5.21 7.59
C LEU A 32 4.87 3.78 8.10
N ARG A 33 5.67 3.45 9.12
CA ARG A 33 5.68 2.13 9.74
C ARG A 33 4.32 1.75 10.32
N SER A 34 3.70 2.71 11.00
CA SER A 34 2.36 2.57 11.59
C SER A 34 1.33 2.29 10.50
N MET A 35 1.35 3.04 9.39
CA MET A 35 0.48 2.81 8.24
C MET A 35 0.66 1.40 7.65
N GLN A 36 1.90 0.98 7.41
CA GLN A 36 2.20 -0.33 6.81
C GLN A 36 1.68 -1.50 7.66
N LEU A 37 1.83 -1.40 8.98
CA LEU A 37 1.29 -2.36 9.94
C LEU A 37 -0.25 -2.30 9.92
N TRP A 38 -0.82 -1.11 10.07
CA TRP A 38 -2.26 -0.94 10.24
C TRP A 38 -3.07 -1.41 9.03
N THR A 39 -2.59 -1.12 7.81
CA THR A 39 -3.19 -1.58 6.53
C THR A 39 -3.04 -3.09 6.29
N ARG A 40 -2.20 -3.78 7.08
CA ARG A 40 -1.99 -5.24 7.03
C ARG A 40 -2.69 -6.01 8.17
N GLY A 41 -3.58 -5.33 8.89
CA GLY A 41 -4.41 -5.91 9.94
C GLY A 41 -3.77 -5.93 11.33
N TYR A 42 -2.70 -5.17 11.54
CA TYR A 42 -2.16 -4.94 12.87
C TYR A 42 -2.91 -3.80 13.55
N ASP A 43 -3.03 -3.90 14.86
CA ASP A 43 -3.58 -2.85 15.70
C ASP A 43 -2.46 -2.16 16.49
N LEU A 44 -2.62 -0.85 16.68
CA LEU A 44 -1.70 -0.01 17.42
C LEU A 44 -2.31 0.26 18.80
N TYR A 45 -1.60 -0.14 19.85
CA TYR A 45 -2.05 0.04 21.23
C TYR A 45 -1.01 0.84 22.00
N SER A 46 -1.47 1.79 22.81
CA SER A 46 -0.66 2.29 23.91
C SER A 46 -0.57 1.21 25.00
N PRO A 47 0.54 1.12 25.74
CA PRO A 47 0.63 0.25 26.92
C PRO A 47 -0.52 0.50 27.90
N SER A 48 -0.96 -0.55 28.59
CA SER A 48 -2.20 -0.55 29.40
C SER A 48 -2.27 0.54 30.48
N ARG A 49 -3.47 0.75 31.06
CA ARG A 49 -3.70 1.65 32.23
C ARG A 49 -2.78 1.35 33.42
N HIS A 50 -2.18 0.17 33.49
CA HIS A 50 -1.24 -0.22 34.55
C HIS A 50 0.24 0.02 34.18
N GLY A 51 0.52 0.49 32.97
CA GLY A 51 1.70 1.27 32.62
C GLY A 51 2.97 0.47 32.36
N HIS A 52 3.41 0.47 31.10
CA HIS A 52 4.85 0.45 30.80
C HIS A 52 5.21 1.87 30.35
N VAL A 53 5.77 2.66 31.26
CA VAL A 53 6.19 4.02 30.97
C VAL A 53 7.69 3.99 30.67
N VAL A 54 8.05 4.41 29.46
CA VAL A 54 9.43 4.59 29.04
C VAL A 54 9.65 6.07 28.78
N PHE A 55 10.62 6.67 29.47
CA PHE A 55 10.95 8.08 29.32
C PHE A 55 12.11 8.26 28.34
N HIS A 56 11.97 9.21 27.41
CA HIS A 56 13.06 9.71 26.59
C HIS A 56 13.61 11.00 27.19
N ASN A 57 14.94 11.08 27.31
CA ASN A 57 15.60 12.32 27.76
C ASN A 57 15.78 13.29 26.59
N TRP A 58 14.84 14.23 26.50
CA TRP A 58 14.83 15.34 25.53
C TRP A 58 15.68 16.55 25.93
N SER A 59 16.45 16.46 27.02
CA SER A 59 17.32 17.56 27.43
C SER A 59 18.36 17.85 26.34
N ASP A 60 18.55 19.13 26.06
CA ASP A 60 19.63 19.63 25.20
C ASP A 60 20.96 19.29 25.87
N ASP A 61 21.81 18.60 25.13
CA ASP A 61 23.13 18.21 25.58
C ASP A 61 24.24 19.05 24.93
N LYS A 62 23.86 20.22 24.42
CA LYS A 62 24.75 21.20 23.78
C LYS A 62 25.45 20.61 22.54
N GLY A 63 24.78 19.72 21.82
CA GLY A 63 25.27 19.12 20.58
C GLY A 63 26.25 17.95 20.77
N MET A 64 26.29 17.34 21.96
CA MET A 64 27.13 16.15 22.18
C MET A 64 26.52 14.87 21.56
N LYS A 65 25.19 14.79 21.45
CA LYS A 65 24.44 13.70 20.84
C LYS A 65 24.57 13.81 19.33
N LYS A 66 25.02 12.71 18.73
CA LYS A 66 25.02 12.55 17.28
C LYS A 66 23.59 12.53 16.75
N ARG A 67 23.39 13.21 15.63
CA ARG A 67 22.12 13.31 14.92
C ARG A 67 22.16 12.50 13.65
N PHE A 68 20.98 12.12 13.18
CA PHE A 68 20.80 11.43 11.90
C PHE A 68 21.42 12.19 10.72
N SER A 69 21.34 13.52 10.76
CA SER A 69 21.88 14.42 9.73
C SER A 69 23.37 14.72 9.88
N ASP A 70 24.04 14.23 10.93
CA ASP A 70 25.47 14.48 11.09
C ASP A 70 26.25 13.67 10.05
N ASN A 71 27.25 14.30 9.43
CA ASN A 71 28.21 13.63 8.54
C ASN A 71 27.61 12.93 7.32
N VAL A 72 26.42 13.32 6.86
CA VAL A 72 25.79 12.81 5.62
C VAL A 72 26.76 12.84 4.43
N THR A 73 27.54 13.93 4.33
CA THR A 73 28.53 14.15 3.27
C THR A 73 29.73 13.20 3.30
N GLN A 74 29.86 12.37 4.34
CA GLN A 74 30.86 11.30 4.39
C GLN A 74 30.45 10.06 3.59
N MET A 75 29.15 9.89 3.31
CA MET A 75 28.61 8.72 2.60
C MET A 75 28.25 9.04 1.14
N VAL A 76 27.71 10.23 0.90
CA VAL A 76 27.24 10.69 -0.42
C VAL A 76 27.57 12.17 -0.61
N THR A 77 27.56 12.66 -1.84
CA THR A 77 27.65 14.11 -2.08
C THR A 77 26.37 14.82 -1.60
N GLN A 78 26.44 16.12 -1.34
CA GLN A 78 25.25 16.89 -0.92
C GLN A 78 24.14 16.85 -1.98
N GLU A 79 24.49 16.95 -3.26
CA GLU A 79 23.52 16.88 -4.37
C GLU A 79 22.82 15.51 -4.43
N GLN A 80 23.57 14.43 -4.22
CA GLN A 80 22.98 13.08 -4.15
C GLN A 80 22.04 12.93 -2.95
N HIS A 81 22.46 13.42 -1.77
CA HIS A 81 21.61 13.41 -0.58
C HIS A 81 20.30 14.17 -0.82
N ASP A 82 20.37 15.39 -1.34
CA ASP A 82 19.19 16.22 -1.53
C ASP A 82 18.21 15.58 -2.53
N LYS A 83 18.74 14.96 -3.60
CA LYS A 83 17.94 14.17 -4.54
C LYS A 83 17.30 12.95 -3.89
N GLU A 84 18.03 12.20 -3.06
CA GLU A 84 17.47 11.03 -2.36
C GLU A 84 16.40 11.42 -1.35
N VAL A 85 16.58 12.53 -0.61
CA VAL A 85 15.57 13.09 0.28
C VAL A 85 14.31 13.44 -0.50
N GLU A 86 14.44 14.17 -1.61
CA GLU A 86 13.29 14.57 -2.44
C GLU A 86 12.51 13.35 -2.94
N LEU A 87 13.20 12.36 -3.51
CA LEU A 87 12.60 11.12 -3.99
C LEU A 87 11.90 10.35 -2.86
N ALA A 88 12.52 10.25 -1.68
CA ALA A 88 11.95 9.53 -0.55
C ALA A 88 10.71 10.22 0.02
N PHE A 89 10.70 11.55 0.13
CA PHE A 89 9.52 12.28 0.58
C PHE A 89 8.40 12.30 -0.47
N ASN A 90 8.71 12.35 -1.77
CA ASN A 90 7.71 12.19 -2.82
C ASN A 90 7.14 10.76 -2.83
N ARG A 91 7.96 9.75 -2.58
CA ARG A 91 7.49 8.38 -2.38
C ARG A 91 6.59 8.26 -1.16
N LEU A 92 6.95 8.89 -0.03
CA LEU A 92 6.10 8.95 1.16
C LEU A 92 4.73 9.58 0.86
N ARG A 93 4.72 10.68 0.10
CA ARG A 93 3.47 11.32 -0.35
C ARG A 93 2.66 10.42 -1.26
N LEU A 94 3.30 9.77 -2.23
CA LEU A 94 2.65 8.83 -3.14
C LEU A 94 1.95 7.69 -2.38
N VAL A 95 2.63 7.06 -1.41
CA VAL A 95 2.05 5.93 -0.66
C VAL A 95 0.98 6.35 0.34
N LEU A 96 0.99 7.61 0.76
CA LEU A 96 -0.04 8.21 1.60
C LEU A 96 -1.16 8.89 0.77
N GLY A 97 -1.09 8.88 -0.56
CA GLY A 97 -2.06 9.58 -1.42
C GLY A 97 -2.08 11.10 -1.23
N LEU A 98 -0.96 11.69 -0.81
CA LEU A 98 -0.80 13.13 -0.60
C LEU A 98 -0.33 13.83 -1.88
N PRO A 99 -0.69 15.10 -2.10
CA PRO A 99 -0.19 15.87 -3.23
C PRO A 99 1.33 16.03 -3.21
N PHE A 100 1.99 15.83 -4.35
CA PHE A 100 3.41 16.10 -4.54
C PHE A 100 3.71 16.57 -5.96
N TYR A 101 4.90 17.14 -6.16
CA TYR A 101 5.41 17.57 -7.46
C TYR A 101 6.80 16.99 -7.67
N GLY A 102 7.17 16.77 -8.93
CA GLY A 102 8.49 16.25 -9.30
C GLY A 102 8.54 14.73 -9.41
N ASP A 103 9.76 14.22 -9.45
CA ASP A 103 10.03 12.79 -9.65
C ASP A 103 9.72 11.97 -8.39
N VAL A 104 9.35 10.71 -8.59
CA VAL A 104 9.12 9.74 -7.52
C VAL A 104 9.69 8.38 -7.90
N ASP A 105 10.37 7.74 -6.96
CA ASP A 105 10.71 6.33 -7.09
C ASP A 105 9.49 5.47 -6.72
N ALA A 106 8.93 4.78 -7.71
CA ALA A 106 7.79 3.86 -7.54
C ALA A 106 8.19 2.37 -7.48
N LEU A 107 9.50 2.05 -7.45
CA LEU A 107 9.98 0.68 -7.43
C LEU A 107 9.47 -0.07 -6.19
N GLU A 108 8.99 -1.30 -6.41
CA GLU A 108 8.54 -2.21 -5.35
C GLU A 108 7.46 -1.62 -4.40
N ILE A 109 6.71 -0.59 -4.83
CA ILE A 109 5.66 0.01 -3.98
C ILE A 109 4.66 -1.03 -3.51
N ALA A 110 4.21 -1.92 -4.40
CA ALA A 110 3.26 -2.98 -4.03
C ALA A 110 3.83 -3.94 -2.97
N THR A 111 5.13 -4.22 -3.01
CA THR A 111 5.80 -5.07 -2.02
C THR A 111 5.77 -4.43 -0.62
N TYR A 112 6.13 -3.15 -0.53
CA TYR A 112 6.25 -2.46 0.75
C TYR A 112 4.93 -1.85 1.26
N HIS A 113 3.99 -1.53 0.37
CA HIS A 113 2.78 -0.77 0.70
C HIS A 113 1.47 -1.40 0.21
N GLY A 114 1.48 -2.66 -0.27
CA GLY A 114 0.29 -3.41 -0.69
C GLY A 114 -0.58 -3.97 0.44
N GLY A 115 -0.73 -3.24 1.55
CA GLY A 115 -1.65 -3.64 2.62
C GLY A 115 -3.10 -3.28 2.26
N HIS A 116 -4.04 -4.22 2.42
CA HIS A 116 -5.44 -4.03 2.00
C HIS A 116 -6.48 -4.41 3.08
N VAL A 117 -6.06 -4.85 4.27
CA VAL A 117 -7.00 -5.18 5.37
C VAL A 117 -7.81 -3.96 5.77
N ARG A 118 -7.17 -2.80 5.73
CA ARG A 118 -7.75 -1.47 5.83
C ARG A 118 -7.03 -0.57 4.84
N SER A 119 -7.71 0.44 4.32
CA SER A 119 -7.16 1.36 3.32
C SER A 119 -6.27 2.44 3.93
N VAL A 120 -5.46 3.09 3.09
CA VAL A 120 -4.63 4.22 3.51
C VAL A 120 -5.52 5.41 3.91
N GLU A 121 -6.62 5.64 3.21
CA GLU A 121 -7.59 6.69 3.53
C GLU A 121 -8.18 6.48 4.93
N GLN A 122 -8.49 5.22 5.28
CA GLN A 122 -8.94 4.90 6.63
C GLN A 122 -7.85 5.16 7.68
N PHE A 123 -6.58 4.94 7.34
CA PHE A 123 -5.46 5.25 8.24
C PHE A 123 -5.26 6.77 8.42
N LEU A 124 -5.37 7.56 7.35
CA LEU A 124 -5.30 9.03 7.42
C LEU A 124 -6.42 9.58 8.29
N ALA A 125 -7.65 9.12 8.06
CA ALA A 125 -8.81 9.48 8.89
C ALA A 125 -8.63 9.07 10.37
N PHE A 126 -8.15 7.85 10.62
CA PHE A 126 -7.83 7.35 11.95
C PHE A 126 -6.81 8.23 12.68
N SER A 127 -5.73 8.63 11.97
CA SER A 127 -4.65 9.44 12.53
C SER A 127 -4.92 10.95 12.51
N GLY A 128 -6.00 11.41 11.87
CA GLY A 128 -6.38 12.82 11.82
C GLY A 128 -5.61 13.64 10.79
N ILE A 129 -5.08 13.00 9.75
CA ILE A 129 -4.35 13.65 8.66
C ILE A 129 -5.27 13.80 7.44
N SER A 130 -5.25 14.98 6.84
CA SER A 130 -5.94 15.32 5.61
C SER A 130 -5.12 14.88 4.40
N ASN A 131 -5.79 14.27 3.43
CA ASN A 131 -5.15 13.85 2.18
C ASN A 131 -5.07 14.97 1.12
N VAL A 132 -5.61 16.16 1.40
CA VAL A 132 -5.72 17.26 0.42
C VAL A 132 -5.21 18.58 0.95
N ASP A 133 -5.43 18.87 2.23
CA ASP A 133 -5.14 20.17 2.84
C ASP A 133 -4.65 19.98 4.27
N PRO A 134 -3.34 20.22 4.55
CA PRO A 134 -2.77 20.02 5.88
C PRO A 134 -3.33 20.99 6.93
N THR A 135 -4.01 22.07 6.53
CA THR A 135 -4.70 22.95 7.50
C THR A 135 -5.92 22.31 8.14
N LEU A 136 -6.41 21.20 7.55
CA LEU A 136 -7.49 20.38 8.09
C LEU A 136 -6.98 19.26 9.01
N ASP A 137 -5.67 19.10 9.17
CA ASP A 137 -5.09 18.13 10.09
C ASP A 137 -5.55 18.40 11.53
N ARG A 138 -5.88 17.34 12.25
CA ARG A 138 -6.27 17.41 13.66
C ARG A 138 -5.42 16.50 14.53
N ALA A 139 -4.93 17.04 15.65
CA ALA A 139 -4.31 16.22 16.68
C ALA A 139 -5.36 15.29 17.32
N ARG A 140 -5.03 14.00 17.42
CA ARG A 140 -5.90 12.96 18.02
C ARG A 140 -5.49 12.70 19.47
N CYS A 141 -5.79 13.64 20.35
CA CYS A 141 -5.45 13.55 21.77
C CYS A 141 -6.49 12.75 22.57
N GLU A 142 -7.63 12.42 21.97
CA GLU A 142 -8.67 11.60 22.57
C GLU A 142 -8.34 10.10 22.53
N GLN A 143 -9.08 9.31 23.31
CA GLN A 143 -8.99 7.86 23.26
C GLN A 143 -9.43 7.35 21.88
N LEU A 144 -8.48 6.81 21.12
CA LEU A 144 -8.79 6.08 19.90
C LEU A 144 -9.27 4.67 20.24
N HIS A 145 -10.27 4.23 19.50
CA HIS A 145 -10.85 2.89 19.62
C HIS A 145 -10.42 2.02 18.45
N TRP A 146 -10.59 0.71 18.62
CA TRP A 146 -10.34 -0.25 17.57
C TRP A 146 -11.21 0.07 16.33
N VAL A 147 -10.64 -0.15 15.15
CA VAL A 147 -11.32 0.03 13.86
C VAL A 147 -11.47 -1.33 13.19
N PRO A 148 -12.69 -1.75 12.84
CA PRO A 148 -12.94 -2.99 12.11
C PRO A 148 -12.10 -3.12 10.83
N PHE A 149 -11.77 -4.35 10.45
CA PHE A 149 -11.14 -4.61 9.16
C PHE A 149 -12.14 -4.33 8.04
N ALA A 150 -11.70 -3.65 6.98
CA ALA A 150 -12.51 -3.47 5.78
C ALA A 150 -12.59 -4.76 4.96
N ILE A 151 -11.53 -5.57 5.00
CA ILE A 151 -11.44 -6.87 4.33
C ILE A 151 -10.96 -7.91 5.35
N PRO A 152 -11.84 -8.40 6.25
CA PRO A 152 -11.46 -9.33 7.31
C PRO A 152 -10.93 -10.67 6.77
N GLU A 153 -11.35 -11.10 5.58
CA GLU A 153 -11.00 -12.38 4.96
C GLU A 153 -9.49 -12.54 4.80
N ILE A 154 -8.76 -11.43 4.56
CA ILE A 154 -7.30 -11.42 4.47
C ILE A 154 -6.68 -11.87 5.80
N VAL A 155 -7.25 -11.45 6.93
CA VAL A 155 -6.77 -11.82 8.27
C VAL A 155 -7.23 -13.23 8.65
N GLU A 156 -8.48 -13.57 8.35
CA GLU A 156 -9.06 -14.89 8.63
C GLU A 156 -8.33 -16.01 7.89
N ALA A 157 -7.91 -15.78 6.64
CA ALA A 157 -7.10 -16.72 5.88
C ALA A 157 -5.73 -17.01 6.53
N LEU A 158 -5.23 -16.10 7.37
CA LEU A 158 -3.94 -16.24 8.07
C LEU A 158 -4.07 -16.87 9.45
N LEU A 159 -5.27 -16.80 10.03
CA LEU A 159 -5.57 -17.24 11.39
C LEU A 159 -6.71 -18.26 11.36
N PRO A 160 -6.45 -19.53 11.00
CA PRO A 160 -7.49 -20.55 10.92
C PRO A 160 -8.26 -20.68 12.25
N GLY A 161 -9.59 -20.66 12.16
CA GLY A 161 -10.48 -20.73 13.32
C GLY A 161 -10.73 -19.40 14.03
N TRP A 162 -10.15 -18.30 13.54
CA TRP A 162 -10.49 -16.95 13.96
C TRP A 162 -11.35 -16.27 12.88
N THR A 163 -12.44 -15.62 13.30
CA THR A 163 -13.27 -14.77 12.44
C THR A 163 -13.48 -13.43 13.11
N MET A 164 -13.49 -12.34 12.32
CA MET A 164 -13.82 -11.03 12.84
C MET A 164 -15.27 -11.05 13.32
N ARG A 165 -15.50 -10.53 14.54
CA ARG A 165 -16.87 -10.42 15.04
C ARG A 165 -17.61 -9.33 14.25
N PRO A 166 -18.94 -9.44 14.12
CA PRO A 166 -19.74 -8.35 13.59
C PRO A 166 -19.44 -7.06 14.38
N PRO A 167 -19.24 -5.92 13.69
CA PRO A 167 -19.01 -4.66 14.38
C PRO A 167 -20.22 -4.32 15.26
N SER A 168 -19.96 -3.88 16.49
CA SER A 168 -20.99 -3.39 17.41
C SER A 168 -21.32 -1.92 17.12
N ASN A 169 -22.45 -1.42 17.63
CA ASN A 169 -22.82 -0.01 17.50
C ASN A 169 -21.73 0.94 18.05
N ASP A 170 -20.97 0.51 19.05
CA ASP A 170 -19.85 1.27 19.61
C ASP A 170 -18.68 1.38 18.61
N ASP A 171 -18.41 0.30 17.84
CA ASP A 171 -17.38 0.28 16.79
C ASP A 171 -17.76 1.19 15.61
N PHE A 172 -19.05 1.22 15.24
CA PHE A 172 -19.58 2.14 14.22
C PHE A 172 -19.55 3.60 14.65
N SER A 173 -19.76 3.88 15.95
CA SER A 173 -19.62 5.23 16.49
C SER A 173 -18.17 5.73 16.39
N GLY A 174 -17.19 4.83 16.51
CA GLY A 174 -15.78 5.10 16.25
C GLY A 174 -15.53 5.43 14.79
N ALA A 175 -15.97 4.57 13.86
CA ALA A 175 -15.80 4.77 12.41
C ALA A 175 -16.51 6.05 11.90
N SER A 176 -17.74 6.32 12.36
CA SER A 176 -18.51 7.52 11.99
C SER A 176 -17.87 8.81 12.51
N ARG A 177 -17.26 8.78 13.72
CA ARG A 177 -16.47 9.92 14.27
C ARG A 177 -15.14 10.15 13.55
N LEU A 178 -14.69 9.18 12.77
CA LEU A 178 -13.51 9.29 11.90
C LEU A 178 -13.85 9.89 10.53
N GLY A 179 -15.12 10.23 10.24
CA GLY A 179 -15.52 10.74 8.93
C GLY A 179 -15.42 9.70 7.82
N LEU A 180 -15.33 8.42 8.18
CA LEU A 180 -15.43 7.32 7.24
C LEU A 180 -16.91 7.14 6.92
N ASP A 181 -17.33 7.68 5.77
CA ASP A 181 -18.67 7.46 5.24
C ASP A 181 -18.89 5.94 5.10
N GLU A 182 -20.07 5.47 5.50
CA GLU A 182 -20.53 4.10 5.34
C GLU A 182 -20.38 3.65 3.87
N SER A 183 -20.52 4.61 2.93
CA SER A 183 -20.28 4.42 1.50
C SER A 183 -18.83 4.08 1.13
N LEU A 184 -17.82 4.55 1.87
CA LEU A 184 -16.40 4.29 1.61
C LEU A 184 -16.00 2.87 2.04
N LEU A 185 -16.55 2.41 3.16
CA LEU A 185 -16.42 1.02 3.62
C LEU A 185 -17.07 0.03 2.64
N LEU A 186 -18.19 0.41 2.01
CA LEU A 186 -18.88 -0.38 0.99
C LEU A 186 -18.20 -0.29 -0.40
N GLN A 187 -17.60 0.86 -0.75
CA GLN A 187 -16.92 1.05 -2.04
C GLN A 187 -15.62 0.26 -2.16
N THR A 188 -14.85 0.11 -1.07
CA THR A 188 -13.61 -0.72 -1.09
C THR A 188 -13.90 -2.19 -1.35
N HIS A 189 -15.04 -2.70 -0.86
CA HIS A 189 -15.55 -4.04 -1.17
C HIS A 189 -15.90 -4.22 -2.66
N ASN A 190 -16.46 -3.18 -3.30
CA ASN A 190 -16.81 -3.22 -4.73
C ASN A 190 -15.60 -3.01 -5.66
N ALA A 191 -14.61 -2.20 -5.25
CA ALA A 191 -13.42 -1.93 -6.04
C ALA A 191 -12.46 -3.14 -6.14
N SER A 192 -12.35 -3.94 -5.07
CA SER A 192 -11.56 -5.19 -5.12
C SER A 192 -12.21 -6.23 -6.04
N PHE A 193 -13.54 -6.35 -6.01
CA PHE A 193 -14.31 -7.17 -6.95
C PHE A 193 -14.18 -6.68 -8.41
N ALA A 194 -14.18 -5.37 -8.63
CA ALA A 194 -13.98 -4.80 -9.96
C ALA A 194 -12.57 -5.13 -10.50
N HIS A 195 -11.53 -5.02 -9.69
CA HIS A 195 -10.16 -5.34 -10.12
C HIS A 195 -9.97 -6.83 -10.47
N GLU A 196 -10.52 -7.74 -9.66
CA GLU A 196 -10.47 -9.18 -9.96
C GLU A 196 -11.29 -9.56 -11.20
N SER A 197 -12.46 -8.95 -11.38
CA SER A 197 -13.30 -9.19 -12.57
C SER A 197 -12.67 -8.63 -13.86
N HIS A 198 -12.01 -7.48 -13.81
CA HIS A 198 -11.27 -6.94 -14.97
C HIS A 198 -10.08 -7.82 -15.36
N LEU A 199 -9.32 -8.35 -14.40
CA LEU A 199 -8.25 -9.32 -14.65
C LEU A 199 -8.79 -10.61 -15.30
N ALA A 200 -9.91 -11.14 -14.79
CA ALA A 200 -10.55 -12.32 -15.37
C ALA A 200 -11.02 -12.08 -16.81
N ILE A 201 -11.62 -10.91 -17.10
CA ILE A 201 -12.07 -10.54 -18.45
C ILE A 201 -10.88 -10.40 -19.41
N VAL A 202 -9.78 -9.77 -18.98
CA VAL A 202 -8.57 -9.61 -19.80
C VAL A 202 -7.94 -10.98 -20.12
N VAL A 203 -7.88 -11.88 -19.13
CA VAL A 203 -7.35 -13.25 -19.33
C VAL A 203 -8.22 -14.03 -20.32
N VAL A 204 -9.55 -13.98 -20.19
CA VAL A 204 -10.48 -14.64 -21.13
C VAL A 204 -10.34 -14.06 -22.54
N ALA A 205 -10.20 -12.75 -22.68
CA ALA A 205 -9.99 -12.10 -23.98
C ALA A 205 -8.66 -12.53 -24.63
N MET A 206 -7.57 -12.60 -23.86
CA MET A 206 -6.27 -13.04 -24.37
C MET A 206 -6.26 -14.50 -24.80
N VAL A 207 -6.91 -15.39 -24.04
CA VAL A 207 -7.06 -16.81 -24.41
C VAL A 207 -7.89 -16.95 -25.68
N SER A 208 -8.98 -16.19 -25.80
CA SER A 208 -9.85 -16.21 -26.97
C SER A 208 -9.13 -15.72 -28.24
N LEU A 209 -8.37 -14.63 -28.14
CA LEU A 209 -7.57 -14.11 -29.25
C LEU A 209 -6.45 -15.07 -29.66
N GLY A 210 -5.80 -15.72 -28.68
CA GLY A 210 -4.80 -16.76 -28.95
C GLY A 210 -5.38 -17.97 -29.69
N LEU A 211 -6.58 -18.41 -29.31
CA LEU A 211 -7.29 -19.50 -30.00
C LEU A 211 -7.68 -19.12 -31.43
N VAL A 212 -8.19 -17.90 -31.65
CA VAL A 212 -8.51 -17.39 -32.99
C VAL A 212 -7.26 -17.33 -33.87
N TRP A 213 -6.13 -16.87 -33.33
CA TRP A 213 -4.86 -16.83 -34.06
C TRP A 213 -4.34 -18.22 -34.42
N LEU A 214 -4.47 -19.20 -33.52
CA LEU A 214 -4.10 -20.60 -33.78
C LEU A 214 -4.97 -21.23 -34.87
N VAL A 215 -6.28 -20.98 -34.85
CA VAL A 215 -7.21 -21.45 -35.88
C VAL A 215 -6.90 -20.78 -37.22
N TYR A 216 -6.72 -19.46 -37.24
CA TYR A 216 -6.37 -18.71 -38.44
C TYR A 216 -5.06 -19.23 -39.08
N ASN A 217 -4.01 -19.43 -38.28
CA ASN A 217 -2.75 -19.98 -38.78
C ASN A 217 -2.85 -21.44 -39.23
N SER A 218 -3.69 -22.25 -38.58
CA SER A 218 -3.95 -23.62 -39.01
C SER A 218 -4.65 -23.67 -40.37
N VAL A 219 -5.62 -22.77 -40.60
CA VAL A 219 -6.33 -22.65 -41.89
C VAL A 219 -5.39 -22.13 -42.99
N LEU A 220 -4.59 -21.10 -42.71
CA LEU A 220 -3.60 -20.59 -43.68
C LEU A 220 -2.54 -21.64 -44.03
N ARG A 221 -2.06 -22.41 -43.05
CA ARG A 221 -1.09 -23.50 -43.30
C ARG A 221 -1.69 -24.65 -44.11
N LYS A 222 -2.98 -24.95 -43.94
CA LYS A 222 -3.69 -25.94 -44.77
C LYS A 222 -3.96 -25.44 -46.20
N GLY A 223 -4.16 -24.14 -46.39
CA GLY A 223 -4.30 -23.54 -47.72
C GLY A 223 -2.98 -23.45 -48.50
N ALA A 224 -1.84 -23.40 -47.81
CA ALA A 224 -0.51 -23.38 -48.43
C ALA A 224 0.02 -24.75 -48.87
N THR A 225 -0.71 -25.85 -48.61
CA THR A 225 -0.28 -27.22 -48.95
C THR A 225 -1.10 -27.88 -50.06
N ASP A 226 -1.98 -27.16 -50.77
CA ASP A 226 -2.67 -27.68 -51.95
C ASP A 226 -1.97 -27.22 -53.26
N PRO A 227 -1.25 -28.09 -53.98
CA PRO A 227 -0.55 -27.73 -55.21
C PRO A 227 -1.48 -27.47 -56.42
N ASN A 228 -2.80 -27.65 -56.28
CA ASN A 228 -3.72 -27.68 -57.44
C ASN A 228 -4.55 -26.41 -57.66
N HIS A 229 -4.25 -25.29 -56.99
CA HIS A 229 -5.07 -24.06 -57.11
C HIS A 229 -4.54 -23.00 -58.11
N TYR A 230 -3.60 -23.37 -58.99
CA TYR A 230 -3.08 -22.49 -60.07
C TYR A 230 -3.05 -23.19 -61.43
N VAL A 231 -4.17 -23.79 -61.86
CA VAL A 231 -4.37 -24.11 -63.28
C VAL A 231 -5.83 -23.90 -63.62
N GLN A 232 -6.16 -22.71 -64.12
CA GLN A 232 -7.15 -22.47 -65.18
C GLN A 232 -7.29 -20.96 -65.33
N LEU A 233 -6.60 -20.38 -66.33
CA LEU A 233 -7.00 -19.18 -67.08
C LEU A 233 -5.95 -18.80 -68.13
N VAL A 234 -5.45 -19.77 -68.92
CA VAL A 234 -4.85 -19.50 -70.24
C VAL A 234 -5.05 -20.73 -71.11
N GLU A 235 -6.15 -20.78 -71.87
CA GLU A 235 -6.24 -21.39 -73.21
C GLU A 235 -7.68 -21.34 -73.69
N THR A 236 -7.99 -20.43 -74.61
CA THR A 236 -8.66 -20.76 -75.89
C THR A 236 -8.72 -19.51 -76.77
N ARG A 237 -8.48 -19.74 -78.06
CA ARG A 237 -8.56 -18.82 -79.19
C ARG A 237 -9.96 -18.25 -79.38
#